data_AF-A0A7S2QQ77-F1
#
_entry.id   AF-A0A7S2QQ77-F1
#
_cell.length_a   1.000
_cell.length_b   1.000
_cell.length_c   1.000
_cell.angle_alpha   90.00
_cell.angle_beta   90.00
_cell.angle_gamma   90.00
#
_symmetry.space_group_name_H-M   'P 1'
#
loop_
_entity.id
_entity.type
_entity.pdbx_description
1 polymer ?
#
loop_
_entity_poly.entity_id
_entity_poly.type
_entity_poly.pdbx_seq_one_letter_code
_entity_poly.pdbx_strand_id
1 'polypeptide(L)'
;EPFASGRSYFPPTVSEMVSDIRKPQGKAFWAFAFIAALLIFFSWYTTNLRNVYIGDDPQICGIAWISLRQYVPPLGMMLLSSVTTVPAAKASVTDQFCIYLHTTGAAMFFVGYMVCEAHAIGLGPFSGWIDKLRESRSGIRQRKFTIAGGAFFCMIFFVFQIALSLPLYDPGDLDEWGPLEGHQGVQLLDTAGGQVQAVKVCSYVSEVITGLFIISNLLVVWYHCEERHYDLPEELHQVRATAMFCERTRSGDDAADVS
;
A
#
# COMPACT_ATOMS: atom_id res chain seq x y z
N GLU A 1 11.15 -16.95 29.26
CA GLU A 1 12.25 -16.39 30.09
C GLU A 1 12.82 -15.19 29.35
N PRO A 2 13.37 -14.17 30.04
CA PRO A 2 14.08 -13.09 29.36
C PRO A 2 15.31 -13.64 28.62
N PHE A 3 15.64 -13.05 27.46
CA PHE A 3 16.87 -13.36 26.73
C PHE A 3 18.12 -12.92 27.53
N ALA A 4 19.29 -13.50 27.25
CA ALA A 4 20.53 -13.19 27.98
C ALA A 4 20.91 -11.70 27.88
N SER A 5 20.66 -11.08 26.73
CA SER A 5 20.75 -9.63 26.51
C SER A 5 19.84 -8.77 27.39
N GLY A 6 18.85 -9.36 28.07
CA GLY A 6 17.85 -8.66 28.88
C GLY A 6 16.84 -7.85 28.06
N ARG A 7 16.81 -8.02 26.74
CA ARG A 7 15.98 -7.25 25.80
C ARG A 7 14.94 -8.14 25.13
N SER A 8 13.87 -7.52 24.63
CA SER A 8 12.86 -8.22 23.83
C SER A 8 13.24 -8.24 22.36
N TYR A 9 12.94 -9.35 21.69
CA TYR A 9 13.11 -9.46 20.25
C TYR A 9 12.20 -8.45 19.53
N PHE A 10 12.77 -7.79 18.52
CA PHE A 10 12.05 -6.86 17.66
C PHE A 10 12.33 -7.22 16.19
N PRO A 11 11.30 -7.38 15.33
CA PRO A 11 11.52 -7.75 13.93
C PRO A 11 12.01 -6.54 13.12
N PRO A 12 12.95 -6.72 12.17
CA PRO A 12 13.42 -5.64 11.29
C PRO A 12 12.40 -5.19 10.25
N THR A 13 11.38 -6.02 9.96
CA THR A 13 10.33 -5.75 8.96
C THR A 13 8.94 -6.14 9.47
N VAL A 14 7.89 -5.56 8.87
CA VAL A 14 6.51 -5.97 9.10
C VAL A 14 6.32 -7.43 8.67
N SER A 15 6.89 -7.83 7.54
CA SER A 15 6.79 -9.20 7.02
C SER A 15 7.35 -10.26 7.96
N GLU A 16 8.46 -9.97 8.65
CA GLU A 16 9.00 -10.87 9.67
C GLU A 16 8.10 -10.94 10.90
N MET A 17 7.50 -9.81 11.32
CA MET A 17 6.52 -9.77 12.42
C MET A 17 5.29 -10.65 12.17
N VAL A 18 4.82 -10.71 10.92
CA VAL A 18 3.61 -11.45 10.51
C VAL A 18 3.92 -12.79 9.84
N SER A 19 5.17 -13.26 9.92
CA SER A 19 5.66 -14.49 9.29
C SER A 19 4.85 -15.74 9.66
N ASP A 20 4.33 -15.79 10.89
CA ASP A 20 3.47 -16.86 11.37
C ASP A 20 1.98 -16.54 11.18
N ILE A 21 1.41 -17.10 10.11
CA ILE A 21 -0.01 -16.96 9.75
C ILE A 21 -0.97 -17.54 10.80
N ARG A 22 -0.49 -18.37 11.73
CA ARG A 22 -1.35 -18.96 12.78
C ARG A 22 -1.59 -17.98 13.92
N LYS A 23 -0.69 -17.01 14.12
CA LYS A 23 -0.82 -15.98 15.16
C LYS A 23 -1.84 -14.89 14.75
N PRO A 24 -2.47 -14.22 15.73
CA PRO A 24 -3.48 -13.19 15.44
C PRO A 24 -3.01 -12.10 14.49
N GLN A 25 -1.77 -11.59 14.65
CA GLN A 25 -1.21 -10.56 13.78
C GLN A 25 -1.05 -11.02 12.33
N GLY A 26 -0.65 -12.27 12.10
CA GLY A 26 -0.51 -12.84 10.76
C GLY A 26 -1.86 -12.98 10.06
N LYS A 27 -2.88 -13.47 10.78
CA LYS A 27 -4.25 -13.56 10.28
C LYS A 27 -4.84 -12.19 9.94
N ALA A 28 -4.65 -11.22 10.83
CA ALA A 28 -5.14 -9.86 10.62
C ALA A 28 -4.47 -9.21 9.41
N PHE A 29 -3.14 -9.27 9.33
CA PHE A 29 -2.39 -8.74 8.19
C PHE A 29 -2.84 -9.36 6.88
N TRP A 30 -2.89 -10.70 6.80
CA TRP A 30 -3.35 -11.40 5.60
C TRP A 30 -4.76 -10.97 5.20
N ALA A 31 -5.72 -11.01 6.13
CA ALA A 31 -7.11 -10.70 5.83
C ALA A 31 -7.28 -9.26 5.33
N PHE A 32 -6.77 -8.27 6.06
CA PHE A 32 -6.94 -6.86 5.67
C PHE A 32 -6.15 -6.50 4.42
N ALA A 33 -4.91 -6.97 4.29
CA ALA A 33 -4.08 -6.64 3.13
C ALA A 33 -4.62 -7.30 1.85
N PHE A 34 -5.02 -8.57 1.93
CA PHE A 34 -5.54 -9.29 0.78
C PHE A 34 -6.91 -8.76 0.33
N ILE A 35 -7.82 -8.47 1.29
CA ILE A 35 -9.12 -7.86 0.98
C ILE A 35 -8.91 -6.47 0.37
N ALA A 36 -8.04 -5.62 0.95
CA ALA A 36 -7.74 -4.31 0.38
C ALA A 36 -7.18 -4.42 -1.04
N ALA A 37 -6.28 -5.38 -1.30
CA ALA A 37 -5.73 -5.62 -2.62
C ALA A 37 -6.82 -6.02 -3.64
N LEU A 38 -7.75 -6.91 -3.26
CA LEU A 38 -8.88 -7.29 -4.12
C LEU A 38 -9.80 -6.09 -4.39
N LEU A 39 -10.12 -5.29 -3.38
CA LEU A 39 -10.96 -4.11 -3.55
C LEU A 39 -10.31 -3.09 -4.49
N ILE A 40 -9.01 -2.82 -4.35
CA ILE A 40 -8.27 -1.95 -5.27
C ILE A 40 -8.26 -2.55 -6.69
N PHE A 41 -8.00 -3.85 -6.81
CA PHE A 41 -7.96 -4.55 -8.10
C PHE A 41 -9.31 -4.51 -8.84
N PHE A 42 -10.44 -4.68 -8.14
CA PHE A 42 -11.77 -4.68 -8.75
C PHE A 42 -12.42 -3.30 -8.81
N SER A 43 -11.87 -2.29 -8.14
CA SER A 43 -12.40 -0.92 -8.21
C SER A 43 -12.27 -0.29 -9.59
N TRP A 44 -11.32 -0.76 -10.40
CA TRP A 44 -10.92 -0.13 -11.65
C TRP A 44 -10.72 1.38 -11.49
N TYR A 45 -10.23 1.82 -10.33
CA TYR A 45 -10.22 3.24 -9.96
C TYR A 45 -9.39 4.07 -10.96
N THR A 46 -8.36 3.48 -11.57
CA THR A 46 -7.52 4.18 -12.55
C THR A 46 -8.27 4.59 -13.81
N THR A 47 -9.30 3.83 -14.21
CA THR A 47 -10.16 4.13 -15.37
C THR A 47 -11.47 4.80 -14.97
N ASN A 48 -11.97 4.56 -13.76
CA ASN A 48 -13.27 5.05 -13.32
C ASN A 48 -13.22 6.45 -12.68
N LEU A 49 -12.08 6.86 -12.09
CA LEU A 49 -11.96 8.14 -11.41
C LEU A 49 -11.20 9.16 -12.28
N ARG A 50 -11.83 10.30 -12.59
CA ARG A 50 -11.25 11.31 -13.51
C ARG A 50 -9.99 11.98 -12.98
N ASN A 51 -9.84 12.08 -11.66
CA ASN A 51 -8.65 12.69 -11.04
C ASN A 51 -7.41 11.80 -11.05
N VAL A 52 -7.53 10.58 -11.58
CA VAL A 52 -6.42 9.63 -11.72
C VAL A 52 -6.31 9.06 -13.13
N TYR A 53 -7.34 9.19 -13.97
CA TYR A 53 -7.26 8.82 -15.38
C TYR A 53 -6.28 9.73 -16.13
N ILE A 54 -5.33 9.13 -16.84
CA ILE A 54 -4.29 9.84 -17.60
C ILE A 54 -4.39 9.63 -19.12
N GLY A 55 -5.45 8.97 -19.60
CA GLY A 55 -5.57 8.53 -20.99
C GLY A 55 -4.92 7.17 -21.26
N ASP A 56 -5.16 6.65 -22.46
CA ASP A 56 -4.65 5.35 -22.91
C ASP A 56 -3.37 5.47 -23.77
N ASP A 57 -3.03 6.71 -24.19
CA ASP A 57 -1.86 7.03 -25.01
C ASP A 57 -0.52 6.80 -24.30
N PRO A 58 -0.35 7.12 -22.99
CA PRO A 58 0.92 6.91 -22.33
C PRO A 58 1.22 5.41 -22.15
N GLN A 59 2.31 4.95 -22.78
CA GLN A 59 2.73 3.55 -22.75
C GLN A 59 4.23 3.42 -22.44
N ILE A 60 4.61 2.29 -21.84
CA ILE A 60 6.00 1.85 -21.67
C ILE A 60 6.11 0.41 -22.17
N CYS A 61 7.02 0.16 -23.12
CA CYS A 61 7.19 -1.15 -23.75
C CYS A 61 5.88 -1.74 -24.33
N GLY A 62 5.00 -0.88 -24.87
CA GLY A 62 3.69 -1.29 -25.42
C GLY A 62 2.61 -1.59 -24.37
N ILE A 63 2.89 -1.37 -23.08
CA ILE A 63 1.92 -1.53 -22.00
C ILE A 63 1.45 -0.15 -21.56
N ALA A 64 0.13 0.07 -21.54
CA ALA A 64 -0.45 1.31 -21.05
C ALA A 64 -0.13 1.51 -19.57
N TRP A 65 0.29 2.73 -19.20
CA TRP A 65 0.62 3.08 -17.81
C TRP A 65 -0.56 2.87 -16.87
N ILE A 66 -1.79 3.07 -17.37
CA ILE A 66 -3.02 2.81 -16.62
C ILE A 66 -3.16 1.34 -16.23
N SER A 67 -2.78 0.41 -17.11
CA SER A 67 -2.78 -1.02 -16.84
C SER A 67 -1.71 -1.37 -15.80
N LEU A 68 -0.50 -0.83 -15.91
CA LEU A 68 0.53 -1.03 -14.90
C LEU A 68 0.05 -0.58 -13.51
N ARG A 69 -0.60 0.58 -13.44
CA ARG A 69 -1.12 1.14 -12.20
C ARG A 69 -2.31 0.35 -11.62
N GLN A 70 -3.14 -0.25 -12.47
CA GLN A 70 -4.26 -1.08 -12.05
C GLN A 70 -3.79 -2.46 -11.57
N TYR A 71 -2.76 -3.04 -12.18
CA TYR A 71 -2.37 -4.43 -11.91
C TYR A 71 -1.17 -4.56 -10.99
N VAL A 72 -0.11 -3.77 -11.17
CA VAL A 72 1.16 -3.98 -10.47
C VAL A 72 1.02 -3.81 -8.95
N PRO A 73 0.48 -2.69 -8.41
CA PRO A 73 0.38 -2.54 -6.96
C PRO A 73 -0.52 -3.57 -6.27
N PRO A 74 -1.78 -3.82 -6.70
CA PRO A 74 -2.64 -4.77 -5.99
C PRO A 74 -2.18 -6.22 -6.15
N LEU A 75 -1.66 -6.64 -7.31
CA LEU A 75 -1.08 -8.00 -7.43
C LEU A 75 0.17 -8.14 -6.54
N GLY A 76 1.00 -7.08 -6.47
CA GLY A 76 2.11 -7.01 -5.52
C GLY A 76 1.66 -7.19 -4.08
N MET A 77 0.58 -6.50 -3.68
CA MET A 77 0.00 -6.59 -2.34
C MET A 77 -0.60 -7.99 -2.05
N MET A 78 -1.25 -8.63 -3.02
CA MET A 78 -1.74 -10.01 -2.88
C MET A 78 -0.61 -11.01 -2.69
N LEU A 79 0.48 -10.88 -3.47
CA LEU A 79 1.68 -11.72 -3.32
C LEU A 79 2.36 -11.48 -1.96
N LEU A 80 2.55 -10.22 -1.60
CA LEU A 80 3.13 -9.80 -0.32
C LEU A 80 2.36 -10.38 0.87
N SER A 81 1.03 -10.34 0.83
CA SER A 81 0.20 -10.86 1.93
C SER A 81 0.14 -12.38 1.97
N SER A 82 0.17 -13.05 0.81
CA SER A 82 -0.06 -14.49 0.71
C SER A 82 1.20 -15.34 0.86
N VAL A 83 2.35 -14.81 0.50
CA VAL A 83 3.64 -15.47 0.66
C VAL A 83 4.32 -14.88 1.88
N THR A 84 4.51 -15.64 2.95
CA THR A 84 5.20 -15.11 4.15
C THR A 84 6.72 -15.26 4.02
N THR A 85 7.45 -14.40 4.71
CA THR A 85 8.91 -14.54 4.88
C THR A 85 9.22 -15.24 6.19
N VAL A 86 10.35 -15.92 6.26
CA VAL A 86 10.93 -16.39 7.52
C VAL A 86 12.19 -15.58 7.84
N PRO A 87 12.58 -15.46 9.12
CA PRO A 87 13.87 -14.88 9.47
C PRO A 87 15.00 -15.55 8.68
N ALA A 88 15.93 -14.77 8.13
CA ALA A 88 16.96 -15.28 7.22
C ALA A 88 17.78 -16.44 7.82
N ALA A 89 18.05 -16.40 9.12
CA ALA A 89 18.76 -17.45 9.85
C ALA A 89 18.02 -18.80 9.89
N LYS A 90 16.71 -18.82 9.62
CA LYS A 90 15.89 -20.04 9.56
C LYS A 90 15.59 -20.51 8.14
N ALA A 91 15.98 -19.74 7.12
CA ALA A 91 15.53 -19.96 5.76
C ALA A 91 16.20 -21.19 5.13
N SER A 92 15.39 -22.19 4.78
CA SER A 92 15.75 -23.26 3.86
C SER A 92 15.80 -22.77 2.40
N VAL A 93 16.23 -23.62 1.46
CA VAL A 93 16.22 -23.30 0.02
C VAL A 93 14.81 -22.96 -0.49
N THR A 94 13.79 -23.69 -0.02
CA THR A 94 12.39 -23.38 -0.34
C THR A 94 11.96 -22.05 0.25
N ASP A 95 12.41 -21.74 1.47
CA ASP A 95 12.12 -20.45 2.09
C ASP A 95 12.78 -19.29 1.34
N GLN A 96 13.99 -19.49 0.80
CA GLN A 96 14.65 -18.49 -0.05
C GLN A 96 13.81 -18.17 -1.29
N PHE A 97 13.22 -19.20 -1.93
CA PHE A 97 12.30 -18.98 -3.04
C PHE A 97 11.06 -18.16 -2.60
N CYS A 98 10.45 -18.48 -1.46
CA CYS A 98 9.36 -17.70 -0.90
C CYS A 98 9.77 -16.25 -0.57
N ILE A 99 10.96 -16.04 -0.02
CA ILE A 99 11.52 -14.71 0.27
C ILE A 99 11.67 -13.90 -1.02
N TYR A 100 12.15 -14.50 -2.13
CA TYR A 100 12.25 -13.80 -3.41
C TYR A 100 10.88 -13.44 -4.00
N LEU A 101 9.91 -14.36 -3.94
CA LEU A 101 8.54 -14.08 -4.37
C LEU A 101 7.89 -12.96 -3.54
N HIS A 102 8.04 -13.03 -2.22
CA HIS A 102 7.55 -12.01 -1.31
C HIS A 102 8.20 -10.65 -1.59
N THR A 103 9.52 -10.62 -1.75
CA THR A 103 10.27 -9.38 -2.06
C THR A 103 9.85 -8.80 -3.41
N THR A 104 9.56 -9.64 -4.40
CA THR A 104 9.00 -9.21 -5.68
C THR A 104 7.62 -8.57 -5.49
N GLY A 105 6.75 -9.19 -4.69
CA GLY A 105 5.45 -8.63 -4.32
C GLY A 105 5.58 -7.27 -3.61
N ALA A 106 6.51 -7.16 -2.67
CA ALA A 106 6.84 -5.91 -1.96
C ALA A 106 7.31 -4.82 -2.94
N ALA A 107 8.21 -5.15 -3.87
CA ALA A 107 8.70 -4.20 -4.86
C ALA A 107 7.58 -3.74 -5.81
N MET A 108 6.74 -4.66 -6.28
CA MET A 108 5.55 -4.33 -7.08
C MET A 108 4.59 -3.41 -6.32
N PHE A 109 4.33 -3.69 -5.04
CA PHE A 109 3.45 -2.86 -4.22
C PHE A 109 4.06 -1.49 -3.91
N PHE A 110 5.20 -1.42 -3.24
CA PHE A 110 5.79 -0.15 -2.82
C PHE A 110 6.37 0.64 -3.99
N VAL A 111 7.35 0.07 -4.70
CA VAL A 111 8.05 0.77 -5.79
C VAL A 111 7.14 0.94 -7.00
N GLY A 112 6.42 -0.12 -7.38
CA GLY A 112 5.49 -0.06 -8.50
C GLY A 112 4.39 0.98 -8.30
N TYR A 113 3.81 1.08 -7.10
CA TYR A 113 2.84 2.13 -6.78
C TYR A 113 3.46 3.52 -6.90
N MET A 114 4.60 3.76 -6.25
CA MET A 114 5.25 5.08 -6.26
C MET A 114 5.64 5.52 -7.68
N VAL A 115 6.14 4.62 -8.51
CA VAL A 115 6.49 4.92 -9.91
C VAL A 115 5.23 5.23 -10.73
N CYS A 116 4.19 4.41 -10.63
CA CYS A 116 2.95 4.63 -11.38
C CYS A 116 2.25 5.93 -10.96
N GLU A 117 2.21 6.24 -9.66
CA GLU A 117 1.63 7.48 -9.14
C GLU A 117 2.48 8.71 -9.49
N ALA A 118 3.82 8.61 -9.38
CA ALA A 118 4.73 9.68 -9.79
C ALA A 118 4.57 10.00 -11.28
N HIS A 119 4.45 8.97 -12.13
CA HIS A 119 4.13 9.15 -13.55
C HIS A 119 2.78 9.86 -13.73
N ALA A 120 1.72 9.37 -13.05
CA ALA A 120 0.38 9.92 -13.20
C ALA A 120 0.27 11.41 -12.83
N ILE A 121 1.06 11.89 -11.87
CA ILE A 121 1.07 13.30 -11.44
C ILE A 121 2.24 14.14 -12.00
N GLY A 122 3.04 13.56 -12.89
CA GLY A 122 4.23 14.21 -13.48
C GLY A 122 5.26 14.65 -12.44
N LEU A 123 5.58 13.79 -11.46
CA LEU A 123 6.60 14.05 -10.43
C LEU A 123 7.99 13.56 -10.89
N GLY A 124 9.02 14.37 -10.65
CA GLY A 124 10.41 14.00 -10.90
C GLY A 124 10.72 13.86 -12.40
N PRO A 125 11.23 12.71 -12.87
CA PRO A 125 11.61 12.53 -14.28
C PRO A 125 10.40 12.54 -15.24
N PHE A 126 9.18 12.42 -14.71
CA PHE A 126 7.94 12.45 -15.48
C PHE A 126 7.35 13.87 -15.64
N SER A 127 8.07 14.91 -15.19
CA SER A 127 7.62 16.28 -15.33
C SER A 127 7.41 16.63 -16.81
N GLY A 128 6.20 17.10 -17.17
CA GLY A 128 5.84 17.46 -18.54
C GLY A 128 5.33 16.32 -19.43
N TRP A 129 5.16 15.11 -18.88
CA TRP A 129 4.64 13.96 -19.64
C TRP A 129 3.10 13.92 -19.69
N ILE A 130 2.44 14.46 -18.67
CA ILE A 130 0.98 14.40 -18.50
C ILE A 130 0.42 15.82 -18.38
N ASP A 131 -0.28 16.27 -19.43
CA ASP A 131 -0.94 17.59 -19.45
C ASP A 131 -2.43 17.52 -19.07
N LYS A 132 -3.02 16.32 -19.05
CA LYS A 132 -4.48 16.11 -19.04
C LYS A 132 -5.06 15.69 -17.69
N LEU A 133 -4.29 15.67 -16.60
CA LEU A 133 -4.81 15.23 -15.31
C LEU A 133 -5.84 16.22 -14.77
N ARG A 134 -7.10 15.78 -14.66
CA ARG A 134 -8.20 16.61 -14.14
C ARG A 134 -8.27 16.51 -12.61
N GLU A 135 -7.37 17.23 -11.94
CA GLU A 135 -7.31 17.25 -10.47
C GLU A 135 -7.14 18.68 -9.94
N SER A 136 -7.66 18.93 -8.73
CA SER A 136 -7.47 20.20 -8.05
C SER A 136 -5.99 20.46 -7.73
N ARG A 137 -5.58 21.73 -7.72
CA ARG A 137 -4.19 22.10 -7.34
C ARG A 137 -3.81 21.59 -5.96
N SER A 138 -4.77 21.58 -5.02
CA SER A 138 -4.54 21.05 -3.67
C SER A 138 -4.36 19.54 -3.66
N GLY A 139 -5.16 18.80 -4.44
CA GLY A 139 -5.03 17.35 -4.60
C GLY A 139 -3.67 16.96 -5.15
N ILE A 140 -3.24 17.58 -6.25
CA ILE A 140 -1.92 17.35 -6.84
C ILE A 140 -0.80 17.62 -5.82
N ARG A 141 -0.88 18.72 -5.06
CA ARG A 141 0.14 19.04 -4.04
C ARG A 141 0.19 17.99 -2.93
N GLN A 142 -0.96 17.56 -2.43
CA GLN A 142 -1.04 16.52 -1.40
C GLN A 142 -0.53 15.17 -1.92
N ARG A 143 -0.89 14.79 -3.15
CA ARG A 143 -0.38 13.56 -3.78
C ARG A 143 1.13 13.60 -3.93
N LYS A 144 1.70 14.69 -4.45
CA LYS A 144 3.16 14.89 -4.53
C LYS A 144 3.84 14.76 -3.17
N PHE A 145 3.26 15.37 -2.13
CA PHE A 145 3.78 15.24 -0.76
C PHE A 145 3.75 13.78 -0.29
N THR A 146 2.63 13.07 -0.46
CA THR A 146 2.52 11.68 -0.02
C THR A 146 3.45 10.72 -0.78
N ILE A 147 3.62 10.90 -2.09
CA ILE A 147 4.51 10.06 -2.90
C ILE A 147 5.98 10.35 -2.58
N ALA A 148 6.36 11.63 -2.47
CA ALA A 148 7.73 12.00 -2.09
C ALA A 148 8.08 11.54 -0.67
N GLY A 149 7.15 11.68 0.28
CA GLY A 149 7.30 11.18 1.65
C GLY A 149 7.44 9.65 1.69
N GLY A 150 6.54 8.94 1.00
CA GLY A 150 6.62 7.48 0.86
C GLY A 150 7.95 7.03 0.26
N ALA A 151 8.40 7.66 -0.83
CA ALA A 151 9.67 7.33 -1.47
C ALA A 151 10.88 7.57 -0.55
N PHE A 152 10.88 8.68 0.19
CA PHE A 152 11.93 8.99 1.15
C PHE A 152 12.05 7.92 2.25
N PHE A 153 10.94 7.54 2.89
CA PHE A 153 10.96 6.50 3.93
C PHE A 153 11.24 5.11 3.37
N CYS A 154 10.81 4.82 2.13
CA CYS A 154 11.14 3.56 1.46
C CYS A 154 12.66 3.46 1.19
N MET A 155 13.31 4.57 0.80
CA MET A 155 14.76 4.61 0.65
C MET A 155 15.49 4.42 1.98
N ILE A 156 15.01 5.04 3.07
CA ILE A 156 15.55 4.81 4.43
C ILE A 156 15.45 3.33 4.80
N PHE A 157 14.30 2.71 4.56
CA PHE A 157 14.09 1.28 4.78
C PHE A 157 15.14 0.44 4.04
N PHE A 158 15.33 0.68 2.73
CA PHE A 158 16.33 -0.06 1.95
C PHE A 158 17.75 0.15 2.46
N VAL A 159 18.12 1.37 2.85
CA VAL A 159 19.45 1.64 3.43
C VAL A 159 19.66 0.82 4.69
N PHE A 160 18.67 0.76 5.60
CA PHE A 160 18.79 -0.06 6.81
C PHE A 160 18.78 -1.56 6.52
N GLN A 161 17.99 -2.04 5.56
CA GLN A 161 18.02 -3.45 5.14
C GLN A 161 19.38 -3.84 4.56
N ILE A 162 19.99 -2.98 3.72
CA ILE A 162 21.34 -3.21 3.21
C ILE A 162 22.35 -3.20 4.36
N ALA A 163 22.26 -2.23 5.28
CA ALA A 163 23.17 -2.15 6.43
C ALA A 163 23.09 -3.39 7.33
N LEU A 164 21.89 -3.93 7.56
CA LEU A 164 21.68 -5.17 8.32
C LEU A 164 22.15 -6.43 7.57
N SER A 165 22.24 -6.38 6.23
CA SER A 165 22.66 -7.51 5.40
C SER A 165 24.18 -7.57 5.18
N LEU A 166 24.87 -6.45 5.38
CA LEU A 166 26.32 -6.34 5.26
C LEU A 166 27.00 -6.68 6.61
N PRO A 167 28.25 -7.16 6.61
CA PRO A 167 29.00 -7.47 7.84
C PRO A 167 29.54 -6.19 8.50
N LEU A 168 28.65 -5.25 8.81
CA LEU A 168 28.98 -3.95 9.42
C LEU A 168 28.98 -3.99 10.95
N TYR A 169 28.40 -5.03 11.54
CA TYR A 169 28.24 -5.20 12.98
C TYR A 169 29.00 -6.42 13.47
N ASP A 170 29.44 -6.37 14.72
CA ASP A 170 30.06 -7.52 15.36
C ASP A 170 29.04 -8.65 15.49
N PRO A 171 29.41 -9.92 15.19
CA PRO A 171 28.46 -11.04 15.25
C PRO A 171 27.76 -11.21 16.59
N GLY A 172 28.39 -10.81 17.70
CA GLY A 172 27.81 -10.85 19.04
C GLY A 172 26.72 -9.80 19.31
N ASP A 173 26.59 -8.79 18.45
CA ASP A 173 25.52 -7.78 18.54
C ASP A 173 24.29 -8.13 17.70
N LEU A 174 24.36 -9.17 16.86
CA LEU A 174 23.27 -9.64 16.01
C LEU A 174 22.31 -10.56 16.80
N ASP A 175 21.15 -10.87 16.21
CA ASP A 175 20.29 -11.91 16.77
C ASP A 175 21.00 -13.27 16.69
N GLU A 176 21.08 -13.98 17.81
CA GLU A 176 21.67 -15.31 17.85
C GLU A 176 20.59 -16.36 17.63
N TRP A 177 20.76 -17.18 16.59
CA TRP A 177 19.83 -18.24 16.24
C TRP A 177 20.54 -19.59 16.31
N GLY A 178 19.91 -20.58 16.96
CA GLY A 178 20.48 -21.91 17.11
C GLY A 178 19.51 -22.96 17.65
N PRO A 179 19.94 -24.22 17.76
CA PRO A 179 19.12 -25.26 18.37
C PRO A 179 18.92 -24.97 19.86
N LEU A 180 17.68 -25.13 20.34
CA LEU A 180 17.35 -25.04 21.76
C LEU A 180 17.00 -26.45 22.27
N GLU A 181 17.57 -26.84 23.41
CA GLU A 181 17.35 -28.18 23.98
C GLU A 181 15.85 -28.46 24.16
N GLY A 182 15.42 -29.67 23.74
CA GLY A 182 14.00 -30.08 23.78
C GLY A 182 13.10 -29.46 22.70
N HIS A 183 13.61 -28.61 21.82
CA HIS A 183 12.82 -27.98 20.74
C HIS A 183 13.27 -28.46 19.36
N GLN A 184 12.32 -28.64 18.44
CA GLN A 184 12.63 -28.92 17.04
C GLN A 184 12.93 -27.62 16.28
N GLY A 185 14.02 -27.63 15.50
CA GLY A 185 14.42 -26.53 14.61
C GLY A 185 15.19 -25.39 15.28
N VAL A 186 15.50 -24.37 14.49
CA VAL A 186 16.27 -23.19 14.91
C VAL A 186 15.37 -22.24 15.71
N GLN A 187 15.81 -21.89 16.91
CA GLN A 187 15.17 -20.94 17.83
C GLN A 187 16.05 -19.70 18.02
N LEU A 188 15.44 -18.61 18.49
CA LEU A 188 16.17 -17.41 18.89
C LEU A 188 16.78 -17.68 20.26
N LEU A 189 18.10 -17.63 20.37
CA LEU A 189 18.86 -17.84 21.60
C LEU A 189 19.10 -16.54 22.35
N ASP A 190 19.46 -15.47 21.63
CA ASP A 190 19.60 -14.12 22.17
C ASP A 190 19.19 -13.06 21.14
N THR A 191 18.87 -11.86 21.62
CA THR A 191 18.39 -10.75 20.79
C THR A 191 19.50 -9.76 20.48
N ALA A 192 19.42 -9.15 19.30
CA ALA A 192 20.34 -8.12 18.86
C ALA A 192 20.49 -6.99 19.89
N GLY A 193 21.73 -6.53 20.05
CA GLY A 193 22.11 -5.52 21.02
C GLY A 193 22.19 -4.09 20.46
N GLY A 194 22.07 -3.11 21.35
CA GLY A 194 22.58 -1.75 21.16
C GLY A 194 22.17 -1.09 19.85
N GLN A 195 23.16 -0.84 18.99
CA GLN A 195 22.98 -0.17 17.70
C GLN A 195 22.19 -1.03 16.71
N VAL A 196 22.41 -2.35 16.66
CA VAL A 196 21.71 -3.26 15.76
C VAL A 196 20.21 -3.24 16.03
N GLN A 197 19.82 -3.30 17.31
CA GLN A 197 18.41 -3.21 17.69
C GLN A 197 17.78 -1.88 17.25
N ALA A 198 18.50 -0.76 17.40
CA ALA A 198 18.02 0.55 16.94
C ALA A 198 17.82 0.57 15.41
N VAL A 199 18.75 0.00 14.64
CA VAL A 199 18.63 -0.11 13.17
C VAL A 199 17.44 -0.97 12.76
N LYS A 200 17.19 -2.10 13.45
CA LYS A 200 15.99 -2.93 13.21
C LYS A 200 14.70 -2.17 13.46
N VAL A 201 14.62 -1.42 14.56
CA VAL A 201 13.46 -0.57 14.88
C VAL A 201 13.28 0.53 13.83
N CYS A 202 14.35 1.23 13.44
CA CYS A 202 14.28 2.28 12.42
C CYS A 202 13.86 1.73 11.05
N SER A 203 14.37 0.55 10.66
CA SER A 203 13.92 -0.17 9.47
C SER A 203 12.41 -0.41 9.50
N TYR A 204 11.93 -1.10 10.53
CA TYR A 204 10.51 -1.41 10.69
C TYR A 204 9.63 -0.16 10.65
N VAL A 205 10.00 0.88 11.41
CA VAL A 205 9.22 2.13 11.48
C VAL A 205 9.18 2.82 10.12
N SER A 206 10.29 2.86 9.38
CA SER A 206 10.32 3.44 8.04
C SER A 206 9.46 2.68 7.03
N GLU A 207 9.39 1.35 7.13
CA GLU A 207 8.47 0.52 6.33
C GLU A 207 7.00 0.85 6.64
N VAL A 208 6.64 0.92 7.92
CA VAL A 208 5.28 1.27 8.37
C VAL A 208 4.89 2.67 7.88
N ILE A 209 5.77 3.66 8.04
CA ILE A 209 5.53 5.03 7.57
C ILE A 209 5.34 5.06 6.05
N THR A 210 6.13 4.29 5.29
CA THR A 210 5.95 4.16 3.84
C THR A 210 4.55 3.65 3.49
N GLY A 211 4.08 2.59 4.17
CA GLY A 211 2.72 2.08 4.00
C GLY A 211 1.64 3.11 4.31
N LEU A 212 1.81 3.88 5.40
CA LEU A 212 0.89 4.97 5.76
C LEU A 212 0.84 6.08 4.71
N PHE A 213 1.96 6.41 4.07
CA PHE A 213 1.99 7.38 2.97
C PHE A 213 1.25 6.88 1.73
N ILE A 214 1.38 5.60 1.39
CA ILE A 214 0.63 4.97 0.28
C ILE A 214 -0.87 5.01 0.58
N ILE A 215 -1.29 4.61 1.78
CA ILE A 215 -2.69 4.68 2.21
C ILE A 215 -3.20 6.12 2.15
N SER A 216 -2.41 7.07 2.65
CA SER A 216 -2.75 8.49 2.59
C SER A 216 -2.90 8.99 1.15
N ASN A 217 -2.08 8.51 0.21
CA ASN A 217 -2.22 8.87 -1.21
C ASN A 217 -3.53 8.36 -1.80
N LEU A 218 -3.92 7.11 -1.52
CA LEU A 218 -5.22 6.54 -1.92
C LEU A 218 -6.39 7.34 -1.32
N LEU A 219 -6.29 7.76 -0.06
CA LEU A 219 -7.30 8.60 0.59
C LEU A 219 -7.38 9.99 -0.03
N VAL A 220 -6.25 10.58 -0.44
CA VAL A 220 -6.23 11.87 -1.16
C VAL A 220 -6.88 11.73 -2.52
N VAL A 221 -6.60 10.65 -3.27
CA VAL A 221 -7.27 10.33 -4.53
C VAL A 221 -8.78 10.25 -4.33
N TRP A 222 -9.25 9.49 -3.35
CA TRP A 222 -10.68 9.38 -3.05
C TRP A 222 -11.29 10.71 -2.59
N TYR A 223 -10.59 11.47 -1.75
CA TYR A 223 -11.09 12.73 -1.20
C TYR A 223 -11.24 13.82 -2.28
N HIS A 224 -10.35 13.85 -3.29
CA HIS A 224 -10.41 14.83 -4.38
C HIS A 224 -11.12 14.34 -5.63
N CYS A 225 -11.68 13.11 -5.65
CA CYS A 225 -12.47 12.69 -6.79
C CYS A 225 -13.84 13.38 -6.78
N GLU A 226 -14.25 13.92 -7.94
CA GLU A 226 -15.59 14.50 -8.09
C GLU A 226 -16.65 13.41 -7.93
N GLU A 227 -16.31 12.17 -8.28
CA GLU A 227 -17.22 11.03 -8.32
C GLU A 227 -17.76 10.62 -6.94
N ARG A 228 -17.09 10.98 -5.86
CA ARG A 228 -17.59 10.73 -4.49
C ARG A 228 -18.88 11.51 -4.17
N HIS A 229 -19.20 12.52 -4.98
CA HIS A 229 -20.37 13.38 -4.83
C HIS A 229 -21.51 13.02 -5.80
N TYR A 230 -21.34 12.02 -6.66
CA TYR A 230 -22.45 11.56 -7.50
C TYR A 230 -23.37 10.66 -6.67
N ASP A 231 -24.55 11.19 -6.36
CA ASP A 231 -25.66 10.37 -5.90
C ASP A 231 -26.11 9.46 -7.05
N LEU A 232 -26.10 8.15 -6.80
CA LEU A 232 -26.49 7.17 -7.82
C LEU A 232 -27.95 7.40 -8.26
N PRO A 233 -28.34 6.96 -9.48
CA PRO A 233 -29.66 7.22 -10.06
C PRO A 233 -30.88 6.76 -9.25
N GLU A 234 -30.66 6.00 -8.19
CA GLU A 234 -31.65 5.65 -7.17
C GLU A 234 -32.23 6.90 -6.49
N GLU A 235 -31.43 7.98 -6.35
CA GLU A 235 -31.89 9.30 -5.90
C GLU A 235 -32.53 10.14 -7.02
N LEU A 236 -32.16 9.91 -8.28
CA LEU A 236 -32.79 10.55 -9.44
C LEU A 236 -34.25 10.14 -9.62
N HIS A 237 -34.63 8.93 -9.20
CA HIS A 237 -36.04 8.51 -9.20
C HIS A 237 -36.88 9.34 -8.21
N GLN A 238 -36.31 9.74 -7.07
CA GLN A 238 -36.99 10.62 -6.11
C GLN A 238 -37.12 12.03 -6.66
N VAL A 239 -36.05 12.60 -7.24
CA VAL A 239 -36.09 13.92 -7.88
C VAL A 239 -37.09 13.95 -9.05
N ARG A 240 -37.15 12.89 -9.87
CA ARG A 240 -38.12 12.76 -10.96
C ARG A 240 -39.56 12.61 -10.45
N ALA A 241 -39.77 11.87 -9.37
CA ALA A 241 -41.09 11.75 -8.74
C ALA A 241 -41.55 13.08 -8.13
N THR A 242 -40.66 13.81 -7.45
CA THR A 242 -40.93 15.16 -6.92
C THR A 242 -41.20 16.16 -8.05
N ALA A 243 -40.44 16.12 -9.14
CA ALA A 243 -40.67 16.98 -10.30
C ALA A 243 -42.05 16.70 -10.95
N MET A 244 -42.42 15.42 -11.14
CA MET A 244 -43.74 15.05 -11.66
C MET A 244 -44.88 15.45 -10.71
N PHE A 245 -44.67 15.42 -9.40
CA PHE A 245 -45.65 15.88 -8.42
C PHE A 245 -45.85 17.41 -8.49
N CYS A 246 -44.76 18.19 -8.54
CA CYS A 246 -44.80 19.65 -8.68
C CYS A 246 -45.42 20.12 -9.99
N GLU A 247 -45.22 19.40 -11.09
CA GLU A 247 -45.84 19.73 -12.38
C GLU A 247 -47.35 19.50 -12.36
N ARG A 248 -47.80 18.44 -11.66
CA ARG A 248 -49.21 18.12 -11.51
C ARG A 248 -49.97 19.12 -10.65
N THR A 249 -49.38 19.60 -9.55
CA THR A 249 -50.01 20.64 -8.72
C THR A 249 -50.14 21.95 -9.47
N ARG A 250 -49.12 22.34 -10.25
CA ARG A 250 -49.16 23.59 -11.04
C ARG A 250 -50.26 23.60 -12.10
N SER A 251 -50.47 22.46 -12.77
CA SER A 251 -51.55 22.31 -13.75
C SER A 251 -52.97 22.34 -13.15
N GLY A 252 -53.10 22.08 -11.84
CA GLY A 252 -54.38 22.12 -11.14
C GLY A 252 -54.83 23.53 -10.77
N ASP A 253 -53.89 24.38 -10.36
CA ASP A 253 -54.18 25.76 -9.96
C ASP A 253 -54.58 26.64 -11.16
N ASP A 254 -53.94 26.45 -12.31
CA ASP A 254 -54.29 27.16 -13.55
C ASP A 254 -55.72 26.84 -14.06
N ALA A 255 -56.29 25.70 -13.65
CA ALA A 255 -57.65 25.30 -14.02
C ALA A 255 -58.73 25.90 -13.11
N ALA A 256 -58.38 26.40 -11.93
CA ALA A 256 -59.33 26.95 -10.95
C ALA A 256 -59.63 28.45 -11.17
N ASP A 257 -58.77 29.19 -11.87
CA ASP A 257 -58.91 30.64 -12.11
C ASP A 257 -59.76 31.01 -13.35
N VAL A 258 -60.40 30.03 -13.98
CA VAL A 258 -61.21 30.22 -15.21
C VAL A 258 -62.72 30.09 -14.96
N SER A 259 -63.16 30.08 -13.69
CA SER A 259 -64.58 30.05 -13.30
C SER A 259 -64.99 31.28 -12.50
#